data_AF-A0A914XWX5-F1
#
_entry.id   AF-A0A914XWX5-F1
#
_cell.length_a   1.000
_cell.length_b   1.000
_cell.length_c   1.000
_cell.angle_alpha   90.00
_cell.angle_beta   90.00
_cell.angle_gamma   90.00
#
_symmetry.space_group_name_H-M   'P 1'
#
loop_
_entity.id
_entity.type
_entity.pdbx_description
1 polymer ?
#
loop_
_entity_poly.entity_id
_entity_poly.type
_entity_poly.pdbx_seq_one_letter_code
_entity_poly.pdbx_strand_id
1 'polypeptide(L)'
;MGNAFRCHYTTRAFKSRYDKFKKSKSQNQISRIGSFHLRLSKEKNRNKKKKKDRNFSAATASANEGNEDFKYPFNDLMLWAVLTQRHDLAKCLWNHGEEAMAKALVAIRLYKCMSKEAADDYTEVEVSNQLREYAE
;
A
#
# COMPACT_ATOMS: atom_id res chain seq x y z
N MET A 1 -28.55 -15.49 -1.52
CA MET A 1 -27.39 -15.54 -0.60
C MET A 1 -26.21 -14.86 -1.27
N GLY A 2 -25.62 -13.89 -0.58
CA GLY A 2 -24.87 -12.78 -1.16
C GLY A 2 -23.55 -13.13 -1.85
N ASN A 3 -23.36 -12.55 -3.04
CA ASN A 3 -22.09 -12.46 -3.76
C ASN A 3 -21.71 -10.98 -3.99
N ALA A 4 -22.03 -10.10 -3.05
CA ALA A 4 -21.87 -8.64 -3.24
C ALA A 4 -20.40 -8.19 -3.19
N PHE A 5 -19.48 -9.02 -2.69
CA PHE A 5 -18.06 -8.71 -2.67
C PHE A 5 -17.22 -9.90 -3.16
N ARG A 6 -16.64 -9.77 -4.36
CA ARG A 6 -15.70 -10.74 -4.92
C ARG A 6 -14.28 -10.24 -4.69
N CYS A 7 -13.65 -10.67 -3.59
CA CYS A 7 -12.24 -10.38 -3.35
C CYS A 7 -11.39 -11.05 -4.44
N HIS A 8 -10.64 -10.28 -5.22
CA HIS A 8 -9.70 -10.82 -6.21
C HIS A 8 -8.64 -11.74 -5.55
N TYR A 9 -8.30 -11.43 -4.30
CA TYR A 9 -7.28 -12.06 -3.47
C TYR A 9 -7.61 -13.49 -2.98
N THR A 10 -8.87 -13.90 -3.02
CA THR A 10 -9.29 -15.25 -2.57
C THR A 10 -9.58 -16.19 -3.75
N THR A 11 -9.38 -15.72 -4.98
CA THR A 11 -9.62 -16.53 -6.18
C THR A 11 -8.55 -17.63 -6.33
N ARG A 12 -8.95 -18.78 -6.89
CA ARG A 12 -7.99 -19.87 -7.21
C ARG A 12 -6.89 -19.40 -8.16
N ALA A 13 -7.22 -18.51 -9.09
CA ALA A 13 -6.26 -17.89 -10.00
C ALA A 13 -5.22 -17.07 -9.23
N PHE A 14 -5.66 -16.22 -8.30
CA PHE A 14 -4.76 -15.46 -7.44
C PHE A 14 -3.89 -16.36 -6.58
N LYS A 15 -4.46 -17.37 -5.91
CA LYS A 15 -3.70 -18.28 -5.03
C LYS A 15 -2.61 -19.04 -5.77
N SER A 16 -2.92 -19.59 -6.95
CA SER A 16 -1.96 -20.28 -7.82
C SER A 16 -0.79 -19.36 -8.24
N ARG A 17 -1.09 -18.09 -8.59
CA ARG A 17 -0.06 -17.09 -8.92
C ARG A 17 0.78 -16.71 -7.70
N TYR A 18 0.13 -16.45 -6.56
CA TYR A 18 0.82 -16.11 -5.31
C TYR A 18 1.78 -17.22 -4.88
N ASP A 19 1.38 -18.49 -4.96
CA ASP A 19 2.26 -19.62 -4.62
C ASP A 19 3.45 -19.74 -5.58
N LYS A 20 3.25 -19.50 -6.89
CA LYS A 20 4.34 -19.43 -7.88
C LYS A 20 5.31 -18.29 -7.55
N PHE A 21 4.79 -17.11 -7.23
CA PHE A 21 5.58 -15.94 -6.86
C PHE A 21 6.35 -16.17 -5.56
N LYS A 22 5.71 -16.77 -4.54
CA LYS A 22 6.34 -17.11 -3.25
C LYS A 22 7.50 -18.09 -3.44
N LYS A 23 7.34 -19.11 -4.29
CA LYS A 23 8.41 -20.07 -4.61
C LYS A 23 9.55 -19.43 -5.43
N SER A 24 9.22 -18.55 -6.39
CA SER A 24 10.21 -17.81 -7.19
C SER A 24 11.00 -16.78 -6.37
N LYS A 25 10.39 -16.19 -5.34
CA LYS A 25 11.03 -15.19 -4.45
C LYS A 25 12.17 -15.74 -3.60
N SER A 26 12.25 -17.04 -3.36
CA SER A 26 13.41 -17.66 -2.69
C SER A 26 14.72 -17.44 -3.45
N GLN A 27 14.67 -17.09 -4.73
CA GLN A 27 15.84 -17.14 -5.59
C GLN A 27 16.33 -15.78 -6.10
N ASN A 28 15.51 -14.71 -6.17
CA ASN A 28 15.93 -13.54 -6.99
C ASN A 28 15.47 -12.12 -6.63
N GLN A 29 14.77 -11.82 -5.52
CA GLN A 29 14.19 -10.45 -5.35
C GLN A 29 14.09 -9.88 -3.92
N ILE A 30 15.04 -10.15 -3.03
CA ILE A 30 15.19 -9.30 -1.81
C ILE A 30 15.74 -7.90 -2.18
N SER A 31 16.35 -7.77 -3.37
CA SER A 31 17.03 -6.56 -3.84
C SER A 31 16.10 -5.37 -4.19
N ARG A 32 14.80 -5.60 -4.47
CA ARG A 32 13.88 -4.52 -4.87
C ARG A 32 13.20 -3.79 -3.71
N ILE A 33 13.07 -4.42 -2.53
CA ILE A 33 12.68 -3.70 -1.30
C ILE A 33 13.81 -2.74 -0.88
N GLY A 34 15.06 -3.09 -1.17
CA GLY A 34 16.22 -2.20 -1.04
C GLY A 34 16.10 -0.90 -1.86
N SER A 35 15.29 -0.87 -2.92
CA SER A 35 15.06 0.35 -3.70
C SER A 35 14.13 1.36 -3.01
N PHE A 36 13.28 0.92 -2.07
CA PHE A 36 12.51 1.84 -1.23
C PHE A 36 13.41 2.44 -0.14
N HIS A 37 14.29 1.63 0.45
CA HIS A 37 15.21 2.08 1.51
C HIS A 37 16.36 2.97 1.00
N LEU A 38 16.81 2.81 -0.25
CA LEU A 38 17.93 3.63 -0.77
C LEU A 38 17.53 5.09 -1.12
N ARG A 39 16.23 5.41 -1.18
CA ARG A 39 15.75 6.77 -1.47
C ARG A 39 15.29 7.56 -0.22
N LEU A 40 15.43 6.97 0.97
CA LEU A 40 15.13 7.64 2.26
C LEU A 40 16.37 8.28 2.93
N SER A 41 17.58 8.11 2.40
CA SER A 41 18.82 8.59 3.05
C SER A 41 19.73 9.47 2.17
N LYS A 42 19.20 10.24 1.23
CA LYS A 42 20.03 11.16 0.44
C LYS A 42 19.46 12.57 0.36
N GLU A 43 19.55 13.29 1.47
CA GLU A 43 19.49 14.74 1.47
C GLU A 43 20.73 15.32 2.15
N LYS A 44 21.76 15.56 1.31
CA LYS A 44 22.77 16.64 1.42
C LYS A 44 23.90 16.35 0.42
N ASN A 45 23.82 16.94 -0.78
CA ASN A 45 24.87 17.81 -1.31
C ASN A 45 24.66 18.19 -2.80
N ARG A 46 24.97 19.48 -3.03
CA ARG A 46 24.98 20.32 -4.23
C ARG A 46 25.41 19.70 -5.58
N ASN A 47 24.81 20.27 -6.63
CA ASN A 47 25.34 20.54 -7.97
C ASN A 47 25.79 19.37 -8.89
N LYS A 48 24.95 19.01 -9.88
CA LYS A 48 25.26 19.08 -11.33
C LYS A 48 24.15 18.47 -12.22
N LYS A 49 23.52 19.33 -13.02
CA LYS A 49 23.15 19.18 -14.44
C LYS A 49 23.11 17.75 -15.04
N LYS A 50 21.91 17.26 -15.39
CA LYS A 50 21.48 16.77 -16.73
C LYS A 50 20.30 15.79 -16.65
N LYS A 51 19.14 16.27 -17.11
CA LYS A 51 18.20 15.62 -18.05
C LYS A 51 18.08 14.08 -17.96
N LYS A 52 17.05 13.60 -17.26
CA LYS A 52 16.26 12.42 -17.66
C LYS A 52 14.99 12.31 -16.84
N ASP A 53 13.94 12.98 -17.29
CA ASP A 53 12.58 12.55 -17.01
C ASP A 53 12.41 11.16 -17.62
N ARG A 54 12.52 10.14 -16.77
CA ARG A 54 12.11 8.77 -17.10
C ARG A 54 11.12 8.35 -16.03
N ASN A 55 9.86 8.71 -16.31
CA ASN A 55 8.70 7.83 -16.25
C ASN A 55 8.92 6.61 -15.34
N PHE A 56 8.60 6.79 -14.05
CA PHE A 56 8.43 5.68 -13.11
C PHE A 56 7.24 4.78 -13.50
N SER A 57 6.40 5.23 -14.43
CA SER A 57 5.34 4.46 -15.09
C SER A 57 5.85 3.41 -16.10
N ALA A 58 7.13 3.43 -16.49
CA ALA A 58 7.66 2.53 -17.51
C ALA A 58 8.48 1.35 -16.95
N ALA A 59 8.89 1.38 -15.67
CA ALA A 59 9.71 0.30 -15.09
C ALA A 59 8.89 -0.93 -14.66
N THR A 60 7.57 -0.84 -14.68
CA THR A 60 6.64 -1.98 -14.51
C THR A 60 6.21 -2.59 -15.84
N ALA A 61 6.55 -1.99 -16.99
CA ALA A 61 6.08 -2.43 -18.30
C ALA A 61 6.98 -3.46 -19.00
N SER A 62 7.99 -4.01 -18.32
CA SER A 62 8.90 -5.01 -18.92
C SER A 62 9.01 -6.29 -18.11
N ALA A 63 7.87 -6.97 -17.86
CA ALA A 63 7.90 -8.36 -17.41
C ALA A 63 6.61 -9.12 -17.77
N ASN A 64 6.69 -9.91 -18.85
CA ASN A 64 5.80 -11.03 -19.20
C ASN A 64 4.31 -10.71 -19.43
N GLU A 65 3.88 -10.98 -20.67
CA GLU A 65 2.49 -10.99 -21.19
C GLU A 65 1.53 -12.00 -20.49
N GLY A 66 1.82 -12.47 -19.29
CA GLY A 66 0.98 -13.40 -18.52
C GLY A 66 0.82 -13.06 -17.04
N ASN A 67 1.39 -11.95 -16.57
CA ASN A 67 1.24 -11.50 -15.19
C ASN A 67 0.26 -10.33 -15.14
N GLU A 68 -0.98 -10.59 -14.74
CA GLU A 68 -1.86 -9.52 -14.28
C GLU A 68 -1.33 -8.98 -12.95
N ASP A 69 -0.39 -8.06 -13.04
CA ASP A 69 0.09 -7.29 -11.91
C ASP A 69 -1.04 -6.46 -11.32
N PHE A 70 -0.92 -6.12 -10.03
CA PHE A 70 -1.89 -5.22 -9.39
C PHE A 70 -1.99 -3.92 -10.18
N LYS A 71 -3.21 -3.54 -10.55
CA LYS A 71 -3.46 -2.28 -11.27
C LYS A 71 -2.99 -1.07 -10.46
N TYR A 72 -3.16 -1.12 -9.13
CA TYR A 72 -2.76 -0.06 -8.21
C TYR A 72 -2.13 -0.63 -6.92
N PRO A 73 -0.87 -1.11 -6.98
CA PRO A 73 -0.26 -1.87 -5.87
C PRO A 73 -0.13 -1.05 -4.58
N PHE A 74 0.14 0.25 -4.69
CA PHE A 74 0.31 1.13 -3.55
C PHE A 74 -1.02 1.52 -2.90
N ASN A 75 -2.09 1.60 -3.69
CA ASN A 75 -3.41 1.96 -3.17
C ASN A 75 -3.94 0.80 -2.31
N ASP A 76 -3.82 -0.42 -2.81
CA ASP A 76 -4.25 -1.62 -2.09
C ASP A 76 -3.39 -1.86 -0.83
N LEU A 77 -2.08 -1.60 -0.91
CA LEU A 77 -1.19 -1.67 0.24
C LEU A 77 -1.52 -0.60 1.30
N MET A 78 -1.88 0.61 0.88
CA MET A 78 -2.28 1.69 1.79
C MET A 78 -3.58 1.35 2.51
N LEU A 79 -4.57 0.82 1.80
CA LEU A 79 -5.83 0.37 2.39
C LEU A 79 -5.60 -0.72 3.44
N TRP A 80 -4.74 -1.70 3.13
CA TRP A 80 -4.34 -2.72 4.10
C TRP A 80 -3.66 -2.12 5.33
N ALA A 81 -2.80 -1.11 5.16
CA ALA A 81 -2.14 -0.43 6.26
C ALA A 81 -3.13 0.26 7.21
N VAL A 82 -4.12 0.96 6.65
CA VAL A 82 -5.19 1.64 7.40
C VAL A 82 -6.04 0.63 8.17
N LEU A 83 -6.47 -0.45 7.50
CA LEU A 83 -7.30 -1.49 8.11
C LEU A 83 -6.59 -2.28 9.22
N THR A 84 -5.25 -2.37 9.18
CA THR A 84 -4.44 -3.07 10.19
C THR A 84 -3.80 -2.13 11.21
N GLN A 85 -4.27 -0.88 11.31
CA GLN A 85 -3.81 0.11 12.28
C GLN A 85 -2.31 0.46 12.17
N ARG A 86 -1.71 0.29 10.99
CA ARG A 86 -0.30 0.63 10.73
C ARG A 86 -0.17 2.06 10.25
N HIS A 87 -0.43 3.01 11.15
CA HIS A 87 -0.54 4.42 10.82
C HIS A 87 0.72 5.01 10.17
N ASP A 88 1.91 4.70 10.67
CA ASP A 88 3.18 5.19 10.10
C ASP A 88 3.41 4.68 8.67
N LEU A 89 3.00 3.45 8.39
CA LEU A 89 3.12 2.87 7.05
C LEU A 89 2.10 3.51 6.09
N ALA A 90 0.87 3.74 6.54
CA ALA A 90 -0.11 4.53 5.78
C ALA A 90 0.42 5.95 5.51
N LYS A 91 1.05 6.58 6.51
CA LYS A 91 1.73 7.89 6.42
C LYS A 91 2.95 7.89 5.49
N CYS A 92 3.60 6.76 5.28
CA CYS A 92 4.65 6.67 4.27
C CYS A 92 4.04 6.61 2.86
N LEU A 93 2.97 5.82 2.69
CA LEU A 93 2.35 5.54 1.39
C LEU A 93 1.55 6.70 0.79
N TRP A 94 0.85 7.50 1.60
CA TRP A 94 0.16 8.70 1.10
C TRP A 94 1.15 9.79 0.64
N ASN A 95 2.27 9.99 1.35
CA ASN A 95 3.29 11.00 1.04
C ASN A 95 4.06 10.70 -0.25
N HIS A 96 4.24 9.43 -0.57
CA HIS A 96 5.03 8.98 -1.73
C HIS A 96 4.16 8.49 -2.90
N GLY A 97 2.83 8.58 -2.78
CA GLY A 97 1.90 8.06 -3.77
C GLY A 97 1.32 9.15 -4.69
N GLU A 98 0.93 8.75 -5.90
CA GLU A 98 0.06 9.56 -6.76
C GLU A 98 -1.32 9.75 -6.07
N GLU A 99 -1.97 10.89 -6.27
CA GLU A 99 -3.30 11.21 -5.70
C GLU A 99 -3.36 11.29 -4.15
N ALA A 100 -2.37 11.92 -3.52
CA ALA A 100 -2.27 12.05 -2.05
C ALA A 100 -3.56 12.58 -1.37
N MET A 101 -4.23 13.57 -1.98
CA MET A 101 -5.47 14.14 -1.43
C MET A 101 -6.61 13.12 -1.40
N ALA A 102 -6.84 12.39 -2.49
CA ALA A 102 -7.88 11.37 -2.55
C ALA A 102 -7.60 10.24 -1.54
N LYS A 103 -6.33 9.83 -1.44
CA LYS A 103 -5.87 8.83 -0.47
C LYS A 103 -6.09 9.25 0.98
N ALA A 104 -5.79 10.51 1.31
CA ALA A 104 -6.03 11.06 2.64
C ALA A 104 -7.52 11.03 2.99
N LEU A 105 -8.39 11.45 2.07
CA LEU A 105 -9.85 11.44 2.27
C LEU A 105 -10.38 10.02 2.51
N VAL A 106 -9.90 9.03 1.74
CA VAL A 106 -10.27 7.63 1.93
C VAL A 106 -9.78 7.11 3.28
N ALA A 107 -8.53 7.39 3.66
CA ALA A 107 -7.96 6.98 4.94
C ALA A 107 -8.72 7.59 6.12
N ILE A 108 -9.02 8.89 6.09
CA ILE A 108 -9.80 9.59 7.12
C ILE A 108 -11.19 8.96 7.26
N ARG A 109 -11.86 8.66 6.12
CA ARG A 109 -13.18 8.03 6.16
C ARG A 109 -13.14 6.64 6.81
N LEU A 110 -12.12 5.85 6.50
CA LEU A 110 -11.93 4.52 7.08
C LEU A 110 -11.65 4.61 8.58
N TYR A 111 -10.70 5.47 9.01
CA TYR A 111 -10.40 5.66 10.43
C TYR A 111 -11.63 6.10 11.23
N LYS A 112 -12.43 7.04 10.72
CA LYS A 112 -13.69 7.47 11.37
C LYS A 112 -14.75 6.38 11.42
N CYS A 113 -14.83 5.50 10.43
CA CYS A 113 -15.77 4.38 10.48
C CYS A 113 -15.31 3.33 11.48
N MET A 114 -14.02 2.99 11.48
CA MET A 114 -13.44 2.02 12.41
C MET A 114 -13.51 2.52 13.86
N SER A 115 -13.28 3.83 14.10
CA SER A 115 -13.40 4.39 15.44
C SER A 115 -14.82 4.30 15.99
N LYS A 116 -15.83 4.46 15.12
CA LYS A 116 -17.24 4.31 15.49
C LYS A 116 -17.58 2.87 15.84
N GLU A 117 -17.17 1.92 14.99
CA GLU A 117 -17.39 0.49 15.24
C GLU A 117 -16.73 0.06 16.56
N ALA A 118 -15.47 0.46 16.79
CA ALA A 118 -14.76 0.16 18.03
C ALA A 118 -15.34 0.90 19.26
N ALA A 119 -16.06 2.00 19.08
CA ALA A 119 -16.70 2.71 20.20
C ALA A 119 -17.92 1.96 20.74
N ASP A 120 -18.53 1.09 19.92
CA ASP A 120 -19.67 0.27 20.33
C ASP A 120 -19.23 -0.94 21.19
N ASP A 121 -17.93 -1.27 21.21
CA ASP A 121 -17.34 -2.32 22.05
C ASP A 121 -16.62 -1.73 23.27
N TYR A 122 -17.09 -2.09 24.48
CA TYR A 122 -16.50 -1.65 25.75
C TYR A 122 -15.03 -2.08 25.93
N THR A 123 -14.58 -3.12 25.24
CA THR A 123 -13.18 -3.60 25.30
C THR A 123 -12.25 -2.87 24.34
N GLU A 124 -12.78 -2.11 23.36
CA GLU A 124 -12.00 -1.46 22.31
C GLU A 124 -11.99 0.08 22.40
N VAL A 125 -12.33 0.65 23.57
CA VAL A 125 -12.38 2.11 23.79
C VAL A 125 -11.04 2.80 23.52
N GLU A 126 -9.91 2.18 23.90
CA GLU A 126 -8.57 2.72 23.64
C GLU A 126 -8.25 2.76 22.14
N VAL A 127 -8.64 1.71 21.43
CA VAL A 127 -8.47 1.58 19.98
C VAL A 127 -9.32 2.62 19.26
N SER A 128 -10.57 2.81 19.69
CA SER A 128 -11.46 3.85 19.15
C SER A 128 -10.84 5.25 19.26
N ASN A 129 -10.26 5.59 20.42
CA ASN A 129 -9.60 6.88 20.63
C ASN A 129 -8.38 7.06 19.73
N GLN A 130 -7.50 6.06 19.63
CA GLN A 130 -6.33 6.11 18.74
C GLN A 130 -6.73 6.27 17.26
N LEU A 131 -7.76 5.56 16.81
CA LEU A 131 -8.28 5.67 15.45
C LEU A 131 -8.84 7.06 15.16
N ARG A 132 -9.44 7.71 16.16
CA ARG A 132 -9.92 9.09 16.04
C ARG A 132 -8.75 10.08 15.91
N GLU A 133 -7.68 9.91 16.67
CA GLU A 133 -6.45 10.72 16.54
C GLU A 133 -5.81 10.57 15.14
N TYR A 134 -5.88 9.38 14.54
CA TYR A 134 -5.37 9.15 13.17
C TYR A 134 -6.21 9.81 12.07
N ALA A 135 -7.44 10.21 12.37
CA ALA A 135 -8.37 10.84 11.44
C ALA A 135 -8.36 12.38 11.50
N GLU A 136 -7.60 12.96 12.43
CA GLU A 136 -7.35 14.41 12.56
C GLU A 136 -6.16 14.84 11.70
#